data_AF-A0A1A6G5L8-F1
#
_entry.id   AF-A0A1A6G5L8-F1
#
_cell.length_a   1.000
_cell.length_b   1.000
_cell.length_c   1.000
_cell.angle_alpha   90.00
_cell.angle_beta   90.00
_cell.angle_gamma   90.00
#
_symmetry.space_group_name_H-M   'P 1'
#
loop_
_entity.id
_entity.type
_entity.pdbx_description
1 polymer ?
#
loop_
_entity_poly.entity_id
_entity_poly.type
_entity_poly.pdbx_seq_one_letter_code
_entity_poly.pdbx_strand_id
1 'polypeptide(L)'
;IISIIVKNDDAWLANQHSLVSQLRRVWVSETFQERHRKENMAATNWKEPKLLAFCLLNYCKRNYGDIELLFQLLRAFTGRFLCNMTFLKEYMEEEIPKNYSIAQKRALFFRFVEFNDPNFGDELKAK
;
A
#
# COMPACT_ATOMS: atom_id res chain seq x y z
N ILE A 1 1.67 4.79 17.46
CA ILE A 1 0.73 4.02 18.32
C ILE A 1 0.05 2.93 17.51
N ILE A 2 -0.73 3.24 16.47
CA ILE A 2 -1.39 2.22 15.62
C ILE A 2 -0.38 1.19 15.07
N SER A 3 0.73 1.66 14.50
CA SER A 3 1.77 0.76 13.98
C SER A 3 2.46 -0.09 15.05
N ILE A 4 2.41 0.31 16.32
CA ILE A 4 2.90 -0.50 17.44
C ILE A 4 1.89 -1.59 17.77
N ILE A 5 0.60 -1.24 17.80
CA ILE A 5 -0.48 -2.20 18.04
C ILE A 5 -0.48 -3.25 16.93
N VAL A 6 -0.44 -2.85 15.66
CA VAL A 6 -0.37 -3.76 14.50
C VAL A 6 0.83 -4.71 14.60
N LYS A 7 1.99 -4.23 15.06
CA LYS A 7 3.17 -5.09 15.24
C LYS A 7 3.03 -6.13 16.36
N ASN A 8 2.19 -5.87 17.36
CA ASN A 8 1.96 -6.78 18.48
C ASN A 8 0.75 -7.70 18.22
N ASP A 9 -0.22 -7.23 17.44
CA ASP A 9 -1.41 -7.96 17.04
C ASP A 9 -1.74 -7.66 15.57
N ASP A 10 -1.31 -8.55 14.70
CA ASP A 10 -1.54 -8.49 13.25
C ASP A 10 -3.01 -8.67 12.86
N ALA A 11 -3.90 -9.06 13.77
CA ALA A 11 -5.33 -9.23 13.50
C ALA A 11 -6.15 -8.01 13.94
N TRP A 12 -5.62 -7.19 14.85
CA TRP A 12 -6.35 -6.09 15.47
C TRP A 12 -6.95 -5.14 14.43
N LEU A 13 -6.15 -4.71 13.45
CA LEU A 13 -6.57 -3.69 12.47
C LEU A 13 -7.60 -4.23 11.48
N ALA A 14 -7.62 -5.53 11.21
CA ALA A 14 -8.55 -6.16 10.27
C ALA A 14 -10.03 -5.92 10.64
N ASN A 15 -10.30 -5.75 11.94
CA ASN A 15 -11.65 -5.52 12.46
C ASN A 15 -12.01 -4.03 12.67
N GLN A 16 -11.07 -3.10 12.40
CA GLN A 16 -11.24 -1.67 12.67
C GLN A 16 -11.56 -0.88 11.39
N HIS A 17 -12.69 -1.18 10.74
CA HIS A 17 -13.06 -0.61 9.44
C HIS A 17 -13.08 0.92 9.41
N SER A 18 -13.58 1.58 10.46
CA SER A 18 -13.61 3.04 10.56
C SER A 18 -12.21 3.65 10.59
N LEU A 19 -11.30 3.04 11.36
CA LEU A 19 -9.91 3.46 11.44
C LEU A 19 -9.19 3.26 10.11
N VAL A 20 -9.36 2.09 9.48
CA VAL A 20 -8.79 1.78 8.16
C VAL A 20 -9.28 2.79 7.11
N SER A 21 -10.56 3.16 7.15
CA SER A 21 -11.10 4.20 6.27
C SER A 21 -10.38 5.55 6.45
N GLN A 22 -10.09 5.96 7.69
CA GLN A 22 -9.34 7.20 7.95
C GLN A 22 -7.88 7.09 7.48
N LEU A 23 -7.21 5.97 7.77
CA LEU A 23 -5.83 5.74 7.32
C LEU A 23 -5.74 5.75 5.79
N ARG A 24 -6.71 5.13 5.11
CA ARG A 24 -6.83 5.13 3.66
C ARG A 24 -7.04 6.54 3.12
N ARG A 25 -7.91 7.35 3.73
CA ARG A 25 -8.13 8.76 3.35
C ARG A 25 -6.85 9.59 3.44
N VAL A 26 -6.05 9.39 4.49
CA VAL A 26 -4.75 10.05 4.63
C VAL A 26 -3.81 9.59 3.52
N TRP A 27 -3.73 8.28 3.29
CA TRP A 27 -2.84 7.71 2.27
C TRP A 27 -3.13 8.26 0.87
N VAL A 28 -4.39 8.34 0.47
CA VAL A 28 -4.75 8.79 -0.88
C VAL A 28 -4.80 10.32 -1.04
N SER A 29 -4.65 11.09 0.05
CA SER A 29 -4.79 12.55 -0.04
C SER A 29 -3.66 13.19 -0.82
N GLU A 30 -4.00 14.14 -1.70
CA GLU A 30 -3.01 14.89 -2.48
C GLU A 30 -2.03 15.64 -1.57
N THR A 31 -2.54 16.23 -0.48
CA THR A 31 -1.72 16.93 0.52
C THR A 31 -0.66 16.04 1.17
N PHE A 32 -1.00 14.77 1.45
CA PHE A 32 -0.06 13.79 1.98
C PHE A 32 0.96 13.39 0.89
N GLN A 33 0.48 13.09 -0.31
CA GLN A 33 1.33 12.67 -1.42
C GLN A 33 2.33 13.76 -1.83
N GLU A 34 1.90 15.01 -1.98
CA GLU A 34 2.74 16.16 -2.32
C GLU A 34 3.80 16.45 -1.26
N ARG A 35 3.44 16.37 0.02
CA ARG A 35 4.38 16.54 1.12
C ARG A 35 5.53 15.55 1.02
N HIS A 36 5.23 14.32 0.61
CA HIS A 36 6.18 13.21 0.56
C HIS A 36 6.83 12.97 -0.81
N ARG A 37 6.53 13.80 -1.82
CA ARG A 37 7.17 13.79 -3.15
C ARG A 37 8.41 14.68 -3.27
N LYS A 38 8.64 15.63 -2.36
CA LYS A 38 9.69 16.66 -2.48
C LYS A 38 11.11 16.07 -2.32
N GLU A 39 12.02 16.42 -3.23
CA GLU A 39 13.40 15.91 -3.31
C GLU A 39 14.27 16.17 -2.06
N ASN A 40 13.93 17.16 -1.23
CA ASN A 40 14.73 17.57 -0.07
C ASN A 40 14.21 17.02 1.27
N MET A 41 13.49 15.91 1.25
CA MET A 41 12.94 15.34 2.48
C MET A 41 14.02 14.64 3.32
N ALA A 42 14.23 15.13 4.55
CA ALA A 42 15.10 14.48 5.53
C ALA A 42 14.66 13.03 5.77
N ALA A 43 15.63 12.14 6.01
CA ALA A 43 15.41 10.70 6.27
C ALA A 43 14.33 10.44 7.34
N THR A 44 14.22 11.33 8.33
CA THR A 44 13.24 11.28 9.43
C THR A 44 11.78 11.37 8.97
N ASN A 45 11.52 12.03 7.83
CA ASN A 45 10.17 12.28 7.35
C ASN A 45 9.59 11.05 6.60
N TRP A 46 10.41 10.07 6.25
CA TRP A 46 9.96 8.82 5.62
C TRP A 46 9.31 7.83 6.58
N LYS A 47 9.46 8.05 7.89
CA LYS A 47 8.89 7.16 8.91
C LYS A 47 7.37 7.13 8.86
N GLU A 48 6.72 8.27 8.66
CA GLU A 48 5.26 8.38 8.65
C GLU A 48 4.62 7.62 7.47
N PRO A 49 5.02 7.83 6.19
CA PRO A 49 4.52 7.04 5.07
C PRO A 49 4.77 5.55 5.20
N LYS A 50 5.94 5.16 5.71
CA LYS A 50 6.30 3.75 5.91
C LYS A 50 5.37 3.08 6.93
N LEU A 51 5.10 3.75 8.06
CA LEU A 51 4.21 3.21 9.08
C LEU A 51 2.76 3.15 8.60
N LEU A 52 2.31 4.16 7.84
CA LEU A 52 0.98 4.18 7.26
C LEU A 52 0.77 3.04 6.26
N ALA A 53 1.69 2.89 5.30
CA ALA A 53 1.67 1.80 4.33
C ALA A 53 1.76 0.42 5.01
N PHE A 54 2.59 0.29 6.07
CA PHE A 54 2.66 -0.94 6.86
C PHE A 54 1.32 -1.32 7.50
N CYS A 55 0.62 -0.35 8.12
CA CYS A 55 -0.68 -0.60 8.72
C CYS A 55 -1.70 -1.03 7.65
N LEU A 56 -1.79 -0.28 6.55
CA LEU A 56 -2.73 -0.59 5.46
C LEU A 56 -2.43 -1.95 4.81
N LEU A 57 -1.17 -2.30 4.63
CA LEU A 57 -0.80 -3.62 4.09
C LEU A 57 -1.21 -4.76 5.04
N ASN A 58 -1.01 -4.57 6.35
CA ASN A 58 -1.42 -5.56 7.35
C ASN A 58 -2.94 -5.83 7.29
N TYR A 59 -3.74 -4.78 7.06
CA TYR A 59 -5.17 -4.95 6.78
C TYR A 59 -5.42 -5.76 5.51
N CYS A 60 -4.73 -5.46 4.39
CA CYS A 60 -4.89 -6.20 3.12
C CYS A 60 -4.57 -7.70 3.26
N LYS A 61 -3.56 -8.05 4.08
CA LYS A 61 -3.17 -9.45 4.34
C LYS A 61 -4.29 -10.31 4.91
N ARG A 62 -5.31 -9.70 5.52
CA ARG A 62 -6.48 -10.42 6.09
C ARG A 62 -7.78 -10.13 5.35
N ASN A 63 -7.79 -9.12 4.48
CA ASN A 63 -8.95 -8.66 3.73
C ASN A 63 -8.65 -8.68 2.24
N TYR A 64 -8.38 -9.87 1.70
CA TYR A 64 -8.01 -10.07 0.30
C TYR A 64 -9.02 -9.53 -0.72
N GLY A 65 -10.27 -9.27 -0.29
CA GLY A 65 -11.30 -8.66 -1.13
C GLY A 65 -11.13 -7.15 -1.35
N ASP A 66 -10.34 -6.46 -0.53
CA ASP A 66 -10.08 -5.03 -0.68
C ASP A 66 -8.93 -4.78 -1.66
N ILE A 67 -9.15 -5.22 -2.89
CA ILE A 67 -8.20 -5.12 -4.00
C ILE A 67 -7.87 -3.66 -4.28
N GLU A 68 -8.85 -2.77 -4.17
CA GLU A 68 -8.66 -1.35 -4.44
C GLU A 68 -7.61 -0.72 -3.51
N LEU A 69 -7.63 -1.05 -2.21
CA LEU A 69 -6.62 -0.55 -1.29
C LEU A 69 -5.21 -1.02 -1.66
N LEU A 70 -5.06 -2.28 -2.11
CA LEU A 70 -3.77 -2.79 -2.56
C LEU A 70 -3.23 -1.99 -3.75
N PHE A 71 -4.08 -1.66 -4.72
CA PHE A 71 -3.70 -0.82 -5.87
C PHE A 71 -3.32 0.61 -5.44
N GLN A 72 -4.03 1.17 -4.47
CA GLN A 72 -3.68 2.49 -3.92
C GLN A 72 -2.32 2.48 -3.22
N LEU A 73 -1.93 1.37 -2.59
CA LEU A 73 -0.60 1.22 -2.01
C LEU A 73 0.50 1.18 -3.06
N LEU A 74 0.20 0.84 -4.32
CA LEU A 74 1.20 0.86 -5.40
C LEU A 74 1.77 2.26 -5.64
N ARG A 75 1.03 3.32 -5.29
CA ARG A 75 1.55 4.70 -5.32
C ARG A 75 2.83 4.88 -4.50
N ALA A 76 3.09 3.99 -3.52
CA ALA A 76 4.36 3.91 -2.81
C ALA A 76 5.57 3.56 -3.69
N PHE A 77 5.35 3.16 -4.96
CA PHE A 77 6.39 2.90 -5.95
C PHE A 77 6.44 3.98 -7.04
N THR A 78 5.51 4.94 -7.02
CA THR A 78 5.51 6.08 -7.97
C THR A 78 6.35 7.23 -7.40
N GLY A 79 7.34 7.72 -8.15
CA GLY A 79 8.33 8.69 -7.65
C GLY A 79 9.51 8.03 -6.91
N ARG A 80 10.33 8.78 -6.14
CA ARG A 80 11.51 8.24 -5.41
C ARG A 80 11.19 7.65 -4.04
N PHE A 81 10.04 6.98 -3.88
CA PHE A 81 9.71 6.25 -2.63
C PHE A 81 10.43 4.89 -2.51
N LEU A 82 11.21 4.50 -3.53
CA LEU A 82 11.70 3.13 -3.77
C LEU A 82 12.59 2.53 -2.66
N CYS A 83 13.37 3.32 -1.92
CA CYS A 83 14.35 2.75 -0.99
C CYS A 83 13.76 2.23 0.34
N ASN A 84 12.50 2.54 0.67
CA ASN A 84 11.97 2.28 2.03
C ASN A 84 10.73 1.37 2.13
N MET A 85 10.25 0.83 1.00
CA MET A 85 9.00 0.04 0.91
C MET A 85 9.23 -1.46 0.63
N THR A 86 10.37 -2.02 1.06
CA THR A 86 10.74 -3.44 0.83
C THR A 86 9.65 -4.42 1.28
N PHE A 87 9.02 -4.19 2.42
CA PHE A 87 7.94 -5.02 2.95
C PHE A 87 6.72 -5.11 2.02
N LEU A 88 6.42 -4.03 1.27
CA LEU A 88 5.31 -4.01 0.32
C LEU A 88 5.71 -4.77 -0.95
N LYS A 89 6.96 -4.59 -1.41
CA LYS A 89 7.53 -5.32 -2.54
C LYS A 89 7.55 -6.84 -2.28
N GLU A 90 8.08 -7.27 -1.13
CA GLU A 90 8.09 -8.67 -0.70
C GLU A 90 6.69 -9.27 -0.66
N TYR A 91 5.69 -8.52 -0.16
CA TYR A 91 4.31 -9.00 -0.19
C TYR A 91 3.81 -9.23 -1.62
N MET A 92 4.10 -8.31 -2.54
CA MET A 92 3.65 -8.43 -3.92
C MET A 92 4.36 -9.55 -4.69
N GLU A 93 5.67 -9.71 -4.51
CA GLU A 93 6.49 -10.65 -5.27
C GLU A 93 6.49 -12.06 -4.68
N GLU A 94 6.39 -12.20 -3.36
CA GLU A 94 6.51 -13.50 -2.68
C GLU A 94 5.17 -14.01 -2.12
N GLU A 95 4.41 -13.15 -1.43
CA GLU A 95 3.21 -13.58 -0.72
C GLU A 95 2.00 -13.75 -1.64
N ILE A 96 1.76 -12.78 -2.55
CA ILE A 96 0.64 -12.87 -3.50
C ILE A 96 0.77 -14.12 -4.38
N PRO A 97 1.91 -14.41 -5.03
CA PRO A 97 2.02 -15.59 -5.90
C PRO A 97 1.87 -16.91 -5.15
N LYS A 98 2.34 -16.99 -3.89
CA LYS A 98 2.27 -18.23 -3.09
C LYS A 98 0.91 -18.45 -2.45
N ASN A 99 0.31 -17.41 -1.89
CA ASN A 99 -0.83 -17.55 -0.96
C ASN A 99 -2.19 -17.21 -1.59
N TYR A 100 -2.24 -16.47 -2.70
CA TYR A 100 -3.50 -16.13 -3.34
C TYR A 100 -4.05 -17.30 -4.15
N SER A 101 -5.35 -17.55 -4.00
CA SER A 101 -6.13 -18.44 -4.88
C SER A 101 -6.15 -17.93 -6.32
N ILE A 102 -6.48 -18.82 -7.26
CA ILE A 102 -6.62 -18.48 -8.68
C ILE A 102 -7.67 -17.36 -8.88
N ALA A 103 -8.79 -17.42 -8.17
CA ALA A 103 -9.84 -16.40 -8.26
C ALA A 103 -9.33 -15.02 -7.85
N GLN A 104 -8.57 -14.93 -6.76
CA GLN A 104 -7.99 -13.66 -6.30
C GLN A 104 -6.94 -13.13 -7.28
N LYS A 105 -6.06 -14.00 -7.81
CA LYS A 105 -5.08 -13.61 -8.83
C LYS A 105 -5.74 -13.05 -10.09
N ARG A 106 -6.83 -13.67 -10.55
CA ARG A 106 -7.63 -13.17 -11.68
C ARG A 106 -8.24 -11.80 -11.38
N ALA A 107 -8.79 -11.61 -10.17
CA ALA A 107 -9.36 -10.32 -9.79
C ALA A 107 -8.29 -9.21 -9.74
N LEU A 108 -7.09 -9.50 -9.24
CA LEU A 108 -5.96 -8.58 -9.31
C LEU A 108 -5.59 -8.23 -10.75
N PHE A 109 -5.50 -9.24 -11.63
CA PHE A 109 -5.18 -9.02 -13.04
C PHE A 109 -6.21 -8.13 -13.73
N PHE A 110 -7.51 -8.41 -13.57
CA PHE A 110 -8.55 -7.57 -14.17
C PHE A 110 -8.51 -6.15 -13.63
N ARG A 111 -8.32 -5.98 -12.31
CA ARG A 111 -8.16 -4.65 -11.75
C ARG A 111 -6.95 -3.92 -12.32
N PHE A 112 -5.83 -4.62 -12.53
CA PHE A 112 -4.62 -4.05 -13.15
C PHE A 112 -4.86 -3.59 -14.58
N VAL A 113 -5.59 -4.39 -15.38
CA VAL A 113 -5.97 -3.99 -16.75
C VAL A 113 -6.82 -2.72 -16.74
N GLU A 114 -7.74 -2.60 -15.78
CA GLU A 114 -8.57 -1.40 -15.58
C GLU A 114 -7.83 -0.26 -14.84
N PHE A 115 -6.60 -0.49 -14.38
CA PHE A 115 -5.89 0.46 -13.56
C PHE A 115 -5.31 1.59 -14.42
N ASN A 116 -6.04 2.69 -14.43
CA ASN A 116 -5.63 3.93 -15.07
C ASN A 116 -5.49 5.06 -14.05
N ASP A 117 -4.35 5.12 -13.37
CA ASP A 117 -4.01 6.21 -12.46
C ASP A 117 -2.99 7.15 -13.15
N PRO A 118 -3.35 8.42 -13.41
CA PRO A 118 -2.43 9.39 -14.02
C PRO A 118 -1.14 9.63 -13.21
N ASN A 119 -1.17 9.33 -11.91
CA ASN A 119 0.01 9.44 -11.04
C ASN A 119 0.92 8.22 -11.12
N PHE A 120 0.48 7.15 -11.75
CA PHE A 120 1.23 5.93 -11.98
C PHE A 120 1.81 5.97 -13.39
N GLY A 121 3.03 6.52 -13.50
CA GLY A 121 3.71 6.70 -14.79
C GLY A 121 3.82 5.39 -15.58
N ASP A 122 3.77 5.49 -16.91
CA ASP A 122 3.74 4.34 -17.83
C ASP A 122 4.94 3.39 -17.66
N GLU A 123 6.06 3.87 -17.12
CA GLU A 123 7.27 3.08 -16.85
C GLU A 123 7.05 1.90 -15.88
N LEU A 124 6.06 1.97 -14.99
CA LEU A 124 5.76 0.91 -14.03
C LEU A 124 4.75 -0.12 -14.55
N LYS A 125 4.03 0.17 -15.65
CA LYS A 125 3.07 -0.76 -16.25
C LYS A 125 3.72 -1.79 -17.18
N ALA A 126 4.98 -1.55 -17.58
CA ALA A 126 5.66 -2.27 -18.66
C ALA A 126 6.82 -3.19 -18.19
N LYS A 127 6.99 -3.44 -16.89
CA LYS A 127 8.00 -4.37 -16.35
C LYS A 127 7.40 -5.57 -15.66
#